data_AF-A0A7K8XFK4-F1
#
_entry.id   AF-A0A7K8XFK4-F1
#
_cell.length_a   1.000
_cell.length_b   1.000
_cell.length_c   1.000
_cell.angle_alpha   90.00
_cell.angle_beta   90.00
_cell.angle_gamma   90.00
#
_symmetry.space_group_name_H-M   'P 1'
#
loop_
_entity.id
_entity.type
_entity.pdbx_description
1 polymer ?
#
loop_
_entity_poly.entity_id
_entity_poly.type
_entity_poly.pdbx_seq_one_letter_code
_entity_poly.pdbx_strand_id
1 'polypeptide(L)'
;FFWLSLNVWLFWRTFLLYYQGQQYYYLHQMLGLGLCISRASASVLNLNCCLVLLPMCRLLLAFLRGSQKVANKKTRRLLDKSKTFHVTCGVTICIFSVLHVAAHLVNALNFSENYNEDFVALNAANYRGEDPRKLLFATVPGLTGVIMVLVLFLMCTASTYAIRLSNYDIFWYTHNLFFVFYMLLMLHVSGGVLKYQTNLKEHPPGCINPNKTLQQNVTLPKALEGLFPDYTTDLLPEDLPVPEPFARNNFMRICSEEPKFQSHFPETWFWISGPLCLYCVERLYRYIRSNKPVTITSVISHPSNVLEVRMMKEDFKARPGQYVILHCPRVSALESHPFTLTM
;
A
#
# COMPACT_ATOMS: atom_id res chain seq x y z
N PHE A 1 17.70 -11.71 5.70
CA PHE A 1 16.78 -12.86 5.79
C PHE A 1 15.46 -12.45 6.42
N PHE A 2 15.42 -12.04 7.71
CA PHE A 2 14.19 -11.64 8.40
C PHE A 2 13.26 -10.69 7.61
N TRP A 3 13.78 -9.55 7.13
CA TRP A 3 12.98 -8.60 6.34
C TRP A 3 12.42 -9.22 5.05
N LEU A 4 13.20 -10.04 4.35
CA LEU A 4 12.72 -10.71 3.13
C LEU A 4 11.61 -11.71 3.47
N SER A 5 11.81 -12.53 4.51
CA SER A 5 10.80 -13.47 5.00
C SER A 5 9.51 -12.77 5.42
N LEU A 6 9.61 -11.59 6.07
CA LEU A 6 8.46 -10.78 6.45
C LEU A 6 7.68 -10.29 5.23
N ASN A 7 8.37 -9.83 4.18
CA ASN A 7 7.72 -9.43 2.92
C ASN A 7 7.00 -10.59 2.24
N VAL A 8 7.66 -11.74 2.11
CA VAL A 8 7.06 -12.95 1.50
C VAL A 8 5.85 -13.41 2.32
N TRP A 9 5.97 -13.45 3.65
CA TRP A 9 4.88 -13.84 4.53
C TRP A 9 3.70 -12.87 4.43
N LEU A 10 3.94 -11.55 4.45
CA LEU A 10 2.86 -10.55 4.31
C LEU A 10 2.16 -10.66 2.95
N PHE A 11 2.93 -10.86 1.88
CA PHE A 11 2.38 -11.06 0.55
C PHE A 11 1.47 -12.30 0.54
N TRP A 12 1.99 -13.44 0.98
CA TRP A 12 1.26 -14.71 0.95
C TRP A 12 0.03 -14.71 1.86
N ARG A 13 0.17 -14.19 3.09
CA ARG A 13 -0.95 -14.05 4.04
C ARG A 13 -2.08 -13.21 3.44
N THR A 14 -1.74 -12.07 2.84
CA THR A 14 -2.74 -11.19 2.24
C THR A 14 -3.34 -11.82 0.99
N PHE A 15 -2.53 -12.47 0.15
CA PHE A 15 -3.02 -13.18 -1.01
C PHE A 15 -4.07 -14.24 -0.63
N LEU A 16 -3.77 -15.09 0.36
CA LEU A 16 -4.70 -16.10 0.86
C LEU A 16 -5.97 -15.50 1.46
N LEU A 17 -5.85 -14.38 2.17
CA LEU A 17 -7.01 -13.69 2.76
C LEU A 17 -8.02 -13.25 1.69
N TYR A 18 -7.56 -12.70 0.56
CA TYR A 18 -8.45 -12.27 -0.53
C TYR A 18 -8.86 -13.42 -1.45
N TYR A 19 -8.10 -14.51 -1.49
CA TYR A 19 -8.43 -15.70 -2.27
C TYR A 19 -9.47 -16.59 -1.58
N GLN A 20 -9.37 -16.79 -0.26
CA GLN A 20 -10.21 -17.73 0.50
C GLN A 20 -11.22 -17.03 1.44
N GLY A 21 -11.07 -15.73 1.68
CA GLY A 21 -11.92 -15.01 2.62
C GLY A 21 -13.36 -14.89 2.13
N GLN A 22 -14.31 -15.42 2.90
CA GLN A 22 -15.74 -15.38 2.57
C GLN A 22 -16.27 -13.95 2.38
N GLN A 23 -15.76 -12.99 3.16
CA GLN A 23 -16.10 -11.56 3.06
C GLN A 23 -15.75 -10.92 1.70
N TYR A 24 -14.83 -11.53 0.94
CA TYR A 24 -14.39 -11.06 -0.36
C TYR A 24 -14.93 -11.91 -1.51
N TYR A 25 -15.79 -12.89 -1.24
CA TYR A 25 -16.24 -13.87 -2.24
C TYR A 25 -16.78 -13.20 -3.51
N TYR A 26 -17.76 -12.28 -3.36
CA TYR A 26 -18.36 -11.56 -4.50
C TYR A 26 -17.35 -10.68 -5.23
N LEU A 27 -16.47 -10.00 -4.50
CA LEU A 27 -15.44 -9.14 -5.09
C LEU A 27 -14.39 -9.97 -5.85
N HIS A 28 -14.02 -11.12 -5.30
CA HIS A 28 -13.08 -12.05 -5.93
C HIS A 28 -13.69 -12.72 -7.16
N GLN A 29 -14.98 -13.05 -7.15
CA GLN A 29 -15.66 -13.59 -8.33
C GLN A 29 -15.66 -12.58 -9.50
N MET A 30 -15.76 -11.28 -9.20
CA MET A 30 -15.73 -10.23 -10.21
C MET A 30 -14.30 -9.91 -10.70
N LEU A 31 -13.34 -9.77 -9.79
CA LEU A 31 -11.99 -9.29 -10.11
C LEU A 31 -10.93 -10.39 -10.29
N GLY A 32 -11.23 -11.61 -9.85
CA GLY A 32 -10.34 -12.77 -9.92
C GLY A 32 -9.01 -12.58 -9.19
N LEU A 33 -7.95 -13.13 -9.77
CA LEU A 33 -6.59 -13.11 -9.21
C LEU A 33 -5.98 -11.69 -9.15
N GLY A 34 -6.44 -10.77 -10.00
CA GLY A 34 -5.97 -9.38 -9.99
C GLY A 34 -6.23 -8.70 -8.65
N LEU A 35 -7.35 -9.01 -7.99
CA LEU A 35 -7.64 -8.54 -6.63
C LEU A 35 -6.58 -9.04 -5.65
N CYS A 36 -6.34 -10.35 -5.61
CA CYS A 36 -5.41 -10.96 -4.66
C CYS A 36 -3.99 -10.40 -4.82
N ILE A 37 -3.51 -10.26 -6.07
CA ILE A 37 -2.18 -9.73 -6.37
C ILE A 37 -2.10 -8.24 -6.03
N SER A 38 -3.11 -7.44 -6.38
CA SER A 38 -3.11 -5.99 -6.09
C SER A 38 -3.07 -5.72 -4.58
N ARG A 39 -3.80 -6.49 -3.76
CA ARG A 39 -3.83 -6.33 -2.30
C ARG A 39 -2.59 -6.88 -1.61
N ALA A 40 -2.07 -8.01 -2.07
CA ALA A 40 -0.83 -8.58 -1.56
C ALA A 40 0.37 -7.65 -1.85
N SER A 41 0.47 -7.13 -3.08
CA SER A 41 1.50 -6.15 -3.45
C SER A 41 1.36 -4.83 -2.67
N ALA A 42 0.13 -4.32 -2.48
CA ALA A 42 -0.11 -3.12 -1.66
C ALA A 42 0.36 -3.29 -0.21
N SER A 43 0.17 -4.47 0.39
CA SER A 43 0.61 -4.74 1.76
C SER A 43 2.14 -4.76 1.88
N VAL A 44 2.83 -5.31 0.88
CA VAL A 44 4.29 -5.25 0.77
C VAL A 44 4.78 -3.82 0.55
N LEU A 45 4.09 -3.03 -0.29
CA LEU A 45 4.41 -1.62 -0.51
C LEU A 45 4.24 -0.81 0.78
N ASN A 46 3.13 -0.98 1.51
CA ASN A 46 2.90 -0.32 2.80
C ASN A 46 4.03 -0.58 3.79
N LEU A 47 4.46 -1.85 3.94
CA LEU A 47 5.59 -2.18 4.81
C LEU A 47 6.88 -1.48 4.35
N ASN A 48 7.23 -1.55 3.06
CA ASN A 48 8.50 -1.00 2.60
C ASN A 48 8.51 0.53 2.58
N CYS A 49 7.39 1.19 2.29
CA CYS A 49 7.23 2.62 2.45
C CYS A 49 7.34 3.04 3.93
N CYS A 50 6.82 2.27 4.87
CA CYS A 50 7.06 2.49 6.29
C CYS A 50 8.56 2.38 6.64
N LEU A 51 9.23 1.33 6.16
CA LEU A 51 10.62 1.03 6.51
C LEU A 51 11.67 1.88 5.79
N VAL A 52 11.39 2.46 4.62
CA VAL A 52 12.39 3.19 3.82
C VAL A 52 12.82 4.51 4.47
N LEU A 53 11.97 5.11 5.32
CA LEU A 53 12.26 6.36 6.04
C LEU A 53 13.15 6.15 7.27
N LEU A 54 12.99 5.04 7.99
CA LEU A 54 13.69 4.78 9.25
C LEU A 54 15.23 4.85 9.14
N PRO A 55 15.87 4.32 8.07
CA PRO A 55 17.31 4.40 7.88
C PRO A 55 17.83 5.82 7.64
N MET A 56 16.96 6.75 7.24
CA MET A 56 17.32 8.15 7.00
C MET A 56 17.22 9.00 8.27
N CYS A 57 16.65 8.44 9.35
CA CYS A 57 16.61 9.05 10.67
C CYS A 57 17.97 8.93 11.40
N ARG A 58 18.99 9.66 10.92
CA ARG A 58 20.39 9.54 11.37
C ARG A 58 20.57 9.78 12.87
N LEU A 59 19.82 10.71 13.46
CA LEU A 59 19.90 10.97 14.90
C LEU A 59 19.35 9.79 15.71
N LEU A 60 18.22 9.22 15.28
CA LEU A 60 17.66 8.02 15.90
C LEU A 60 18.64 6.85 15.81
N LEU A 61 19.25 6.64 14.64
CA LEU A 61 20.27 5.61 14.46
C LEU A 61 21.48 5.83 15.37
N ALA A 62 21.92 7.08 15.54
CA ALA A 62 23.01 7.42 16.45
C ALA A 62 22.65 7.16 17.92
N PHE A 63 21.44 7.50 18.35
CA PHE A 63 20.94 7.19 19.70
C PHE A 63 20.82 5.68 19.94
N LEU A 64 20.26 4.93 18.98
CA LEU A 64 20.16 3.48 19.07
C LEU A 64 21.53 2.81 19.13
N ARG A 65 22.52 3.32 18.39
CA ARG A 65 23.91 2.85 18.44
C ARG A 65 24.57 3.10 19.80
N GLY A 66 24.28 4.23 20.44
CA GLY A 66 24.82 4.60 21.75
C GLY A 66 24.11 3.95 22.94
N SER A 67 22.95 3.33 22.71
CA SER A 67 22.17 2.67 23.75
C SER A 67 22.81 1.37 24.21
N GLN A 68 22.99 1.23 25.54
CA GLN A 68 23.49 0.01 26.20
C GLN A 68 22.63 -1.23 25.90
N LYS A 69 21.36 -1.05 25.47
CA LYS A 69 20.45 -2.15 25.09
C LYS A 69 20.80 -2.81 23.76
N VAL A 70 21.61 -2.16 22.90
CA VAL A 70 22.09 -2.73 21.62
C VAL A 70 23.47 -3.36 21.83
N ALA A 71 23.58 -4.25 22.82
CA ALA A 71 24.84 -4.91 23.19
C ALA A 71 25.34 -5.90 22.12
N ASN A 72 24.46 -6.39 21.23
CA ASN A 72 24.82 -7.38 20.23
C ASN A 72 25.58 -6.76 19.04
N LYS A 73 26.84 -7.20 18.84
CA LYS A 73 27.69 -6.80 17.70
C LYS A 73 26.99 -6.97 16.34
N LYS A 74 26.11 -7.97 16.19
CA LYS A 74 25.34 -8.20 14.94
C LYS A 74 24.36 -7.06 14.65
N THR A 75 23.67 -6.55 15.67
CA THR A 75 22.68 -5.47 15.52
C THR A 75 23.36 -4.15 15.17
N ARG A 76 24.48 -3.81 15.83
CA ARG A 76 25.29 -2.63 15.45
C ARG A 76 25.75 -2.69 13.98
N ARG A 77 26.25 -3.85 13.54
CA ARG A 77 26.66 -4.06 12.14
C ARG A 77 25.50 -3.87 11.15
N LEU A 78 24.28 -4.20 11.54
CA LEU A 78 23.09 -3.97 10.72
C LEU A 78 22.75 -2.47 10.64
N LEU A 79 22.83 -1.75 11.76
CA LEU A 79 22.63 -0.29 11.80
C LEU A 79 23.67 0.44 10.93
N ASP A 80 24.92 -0.02 10.90
CA ASP A 80 25.97 0.56 10.06
C ASP A 80 25.69 0.39 8.55
N LYS A 81 24.86 -0.59 8.17
CA LYS A 81 24.40 -0.82 6.78
C LYS A 81 23.03 -0.20 6.47
N SER A 82 22.58 0.78 7.26
CA SER A 82 21.28 1.44 7.10
C SER A 82 21.05 1.99 5.69
N LYS A 83 22.06 2.61 5.06
CA LYS A 83 21.97 3.12 3.68
C LYS A 83 21.71 1.99 2.68
N THR A 84 22.41 0.86 2.80
CA THR A 84 22.17 -0.31 1.94
C THR A 84 20.75 -0.82 2.13
N PHE A 85 20.26 -0.86 3.37
CA PHE A 85 18.89 -1.27 3.66
C PHE A 85 17.85 -0.32 3.02
N HIS A 86 18.03 1.00 3.10
CA HIS A 86 17.19 1.97 2.40
C HIS A 86 17.15 1.71 0.89
N VAL A 87 18.31 1.47 0.26
CA VAL A 87 18.37 1.18 -1.17
C VAL A 87 17.64 -0.12 -1.50
N THR A 88 17.81 -1.18 -0.70
CA THR A 88 17.07 -2.44 -0.91
C THR A 88 15.56 -2.27 -0.77
N CYS A 89 15.09 -1.47 0.20
CA CYS A 89 13.66 -1.16 0.31
C CYS A 89 13.17 -0.36 -0.91
N GLY A 90 13.94 0.62 -1.38
CA GLY A 90 13.62 1.39 -2.59
C GLY A 90 13.46 0.51 -3.83
N VAL A 91 14.39 -0.43 -4.06
CA VAL A 91 14.30 -1.39 -5.17
C VAL A 91 13.05 -2.27 -5.04
N THR A 92 12.75 -2.78 -3.85
CA THR A 92 11.53 -3.56 -3.60
C THR A 92 10.26 -2.74 -3.86
N ILE A 93 10.24 -1.45 -3.50
CA ILE A 93 9.14 -0.54 -3.82
C ILE A 93 8.98 -0.40 -5.34
N CYS A 94 10.06 -0.13 -6.10
CA CYS A 94 9.94 0.00 -7.56
C CYS A 94 9.41 -1.32 -8.19
N ILE A 95 9.89 -2.51 -7.76
CA ILE A 95 9.43 -3.82 -8.29
C ILE A 95 7.95 -4.09 -7.97
N PHE A 96 7.56 -3.99 -6.70
CA PHE A 96 6.18 -4.27 -6.30
C PHE A 96 5.20 -3.20 -6.80
N SER A 97 5.65 -1.98 -7.09
CA SER A 97 4.82 -0.94 -7.73
C SER A 97 4.43 -1.35 -9.15
N VAL A 98 5.36 -1.89 -9.94
CA VAL A 98 5.05 -2.41 -11.28
C VAL A 98 4.03 -3.55 -11.19
N LEU A 99 4.25 -4.51 -10.29
CA LEU A 99 3.31 -5.61 -10.06
C LEU A 99 1.93 -5.11 -9.63
N HIS A 100 1.88 -4.13 -8.73
CA HIS A 100 0.66 -3.52 -8.23
C HIS A 100 -0.13 -2.80 -9.33
N VAL A 101 0.54 -1.99 -10.15
CA VAL A 101 -0.07 -1.30 -11.30
C VAL A 101 -0.60 -2.32 -12.31
N ALA A 102 0.18 -3.33 -12.67
CA ALA A 102 -0.25 -4.37 -13.60
C ALA A 102 -1.52 -5.08 -13.10
N ALA A 103 -1.58 -5.43 -11.81
CA ALA A 103 -2.77 -6.03 -11.21
C ALA A 103 -3.97 -5.07 -11.21
N HIS A 104 -3.76 -3.76 -10.98
CA HIS A 104 -4.82 -2.76 -11.07
C HIS A 104 -5.36 -2.56 -12.49
N LEU A 105 -4.51 -2.66 -13.52
CA LEU A 105 -4.96 -2.63 -14.92
C LEU A 105 -5.86 -3.81 -15.25
N VAL A 106 -5.49 -5.02 -14.80
CA VAL A 106 -6.35 -6.21 -14.93
C VAL A 106 -7.66 -6.04 -14.18
N ASN A 107 -7.62 -5.50 -12.95
CA ASN A 107 -8.84 -5.23 -12.19
C ASN A 107 -9.74 -4.19 -12.85
N ALA A 108 -9.17 -3.15 -13.49
CA ALA A 108 -9.94 -2.15 -14.20
C ALA A 108 -10.69 -2.74 -15.41
N LEU A 109 -10.06 -3.68 -16.13
CA LEU A 109 -10.71 -4.45 -17.19
C LEU A 109 -11.82 -5.33 -16.62
N ASN A 110 -11.55 -6.06 -15.54
CA ASN A 110 -12.53 -6.94 -14.92
C ASN A 110 -13.74 -6.20 -14.35
N PHE A 111 -13.56 -4.98 -13.80
CA PHE A 111 -14.68 -4.13 -13.38
C PHE A 111 -15.58 -3.70 -14.54
N SER A 112 -15.03 -3.56 -15.75
CA SER A 112 -15.78 -3.18 -16.94
C SER A 112 -16.55 -4.37 -17.53
N GLU A 113 -15.87 -5.50 -17.72
CA GLU A 113 -16.44 -6.71 -18.36
C GLU A 113 -17.43 -7.45 -17.45
N ASN A 114 -17.07 -7.60 -16.18
CA ASN A 114 -17.83 -8.37 -15.18
C ASN A 114 -18.76 -7.48 -14.34
N TYR A 115 -19.17 -6.32 -14.87
CA TYR A 115 -20.15 -5.45 -14.22
C TYR A 115 -21.42 -6.24 -13.87
N ASN A 116 -21.82 -6.21 -12.60
CA ASN A 116 -22.97 -6.96 -12.11
C ASN A 116 -24.10 -6.03 -11.65
N GLU A 117 -25.23 -6.06 -12.35
CA GLU A 117 -26.42 -5.24 -12.05
C GLU A 117 -27.04 -5.57 -10.68
N ASP A 118 -26.84 -6.79 -10.18
CA ASP A 118 -27.37 -7.21 -8.88
C ASP A 118 -26.60 -6.61 -7.71
N PHE A 119 -25.33 -6.26 -7.93
CA PHE A 119 -24.41 -5.78 -6.90
C PHE A 119 -23.80 -4.44 -7.29
N VAL A 120 -24.65 -3.46 -7.64
CA VAL A 120 -24.23 -2.09 -8.03
C VAL A 120 -23.28 -1.47 -7.01
N ALA A 121 -23.53 -1.70 -5.72
CA ALA A 121 -22.67 -1.18 -4.65
C ALA A 121 -21.23 -1.71 -4.72
N LEU A 122 -20.96 -2.85 -5.35
CA LEU A 122 -19.63 -3.44 -5.47
C LEU A 122 -18.87 -2.98 -6.71
N ASN A 123 -19.60 -2.56 -7.75
CA ASN A 123 -19.01 -2.13 -9.01
C ASN A 123 -18.27 -0.79 -8.84
N ALA A 124 -17.11 -0.70 -9.51
CA ALA A 124 -16.39 0.56 -9.66
C ALA A 124 -16.73 1.26 -10.99
N ALA A 125 -17.11 0.49 -12.01
CA ALA A 125 -17.65 1.01 -13.27
C ALA A 125 -19.13 1.40 -13.11
N ASN A 126 -19.60 2.34 -13.93
CA ASN A 126 -20.99 2.81 -13.93
C ASN A 126 -21.92 1.92 -14.76
N TYR A 127 -21.38 1.26 -15.78
CA TYR A 127 -22.13 0.39 -16.69
C TYR A 127 -21.21 -0.67 -17.29
N ARG A 128 -21.80 -1.74 -17.83
CA ARG A 128 -21.07 -2.85 -18.45
C ARG A 128 -20.34 -2.40 -19.72
N GLY A 129 -19.06 -2.74 -19.84
CA GLY A 129 -18.22 -2.34 -20.97
C GLY A 129 -17.76 -0.87 -20.92
N GLU A 130 -17.83 -0.20 -19.76
CA GLU A 130 -17.26 1.13 -19.61
C GLU A 130 -15.75 1.12 -19.88
N ASP A 131 -15.25 2.08 -20.66
CA ASP A 131 -13.82 2.19 -20.96
C ASP A 131 -12.97 2.18 -19.66
N PRO A 132 -12.06 1.22 -19.47
CA PRO A 132 -11.22 1.12 -18.27
C PRO A 132 -10.38 2.37 -18.02
N ARG A 133 -10.08 3.13 -19.09
CA ARG A 133 -9.39 4.42 -19.02
C ARG A 133 -10.16 5.45 -18.21
N LYS A 134 -11.49 5.46 -18.29
CA LYS A 134 -12.31 6.33 -17.44
C LYS A 134 -12.14 5.97 -15.98
N LEU A 135 -12.14 4.68 -15.63
CA LEU A 135 -11.89 4.24 -14.26
C LEU A 135 -10.51 4.68 -13.74
N LEU A 136 -9.49 4.64 -14.60
CA LEU A 136 -8.12 5.06 -14.24
C LEU A 136 -7.99 6.58 -14.02
N PHE A 137 -8.69 7.43 -14.78
CA PHE A 137 -8.51 8.88 -14.67
C PHE A 137 -9.63 9.59 -13.89
N ALA A 138 -10.80 8.98 -13.75
CA ALA A 138 -11.93 9.57 -13.03
C ALA A 138 -12.00 9.17 -11.56
N THR A 139 -11.34 8.07 -11.15
CA THR A 139 -11.31 7.66 -9.74
C THR A 139 -10.13 8.26 -8.99
N VAL A 140 -10.33 8.59 -7.70
CA VAL A 140 -9.26 9.10 -6.84
C VAL A 140 -8.05 8.15 -6.80
N PRO A 141 -8.20 6.82 -6.57
CA PRO A 141 -7.06 5.91 -6.57
C PRO A 141 -6.38 5.80 -7.94
N GLY A 142 -7.14 5.85 -9.03
CA GLY A 142 -6.59 5.80 -10.38
C GLY A 142 -5.68 7.00 -10.69
N LEU A 143 -6.21 8.23 -10.55
CA LEU A 143 -5.47 9.44 -10.89
C LEU A 143 -4.25 9.63 -9.98
N THR A 144 -4.42 9.46 -8.67
CA THR A 144 -3.31 9.54 -7.71
C THR A 144 -2.26 8.46 -7.98
N GLY A 145 -2.68 7.24 -8.34
CA GLY A 145 -1.78 6.14 -8.68
C GLY A 145 -0.91 6.44 -9.91
N VAL A 146 -1.48 7.00 -10.97
CA VAL A 146 -0.71 7.41 -12.17
C VAL A 146 0.33 8.47 -11.83
N ILE A 147 -0.05 9.51 -11.07
CA ILE A 147 0.87 10.57 -10.64
C ILE A 147 1.96 10.00 -9.73
N MET A 148 1.62 9.08 -8.81
CA MET A 148 2.59 8.42 -7.93
C MET A 148 3.61 7.59 -8.73
N VAL A 149 3.18 6.85 -9.75
CA VAL A 149 4.08 6.07 -10.60
C VAL A 149 5.04 6.98 -11.36
N LEU A 150 4.56 8.12 -11.87
CA LEU A 150 5.41 9.11 -12.53
C LEU A 150 6.47 9.67 -11.56
N VAL A 151 6.05 10.08 -10.35
CA VAL A 151 6.97 10.58 -9.32
C VAL A 151 7.98 9.50 -8.94
N LEU A 152 7.54 8.26 -8.71
CA LEU A 152 8.41 7.15 -8.38
C LEU A 152 9.40 6.84 -9.50
N PHE A 153 8.97 6.90 -10.76
CA PHE A 153 9.85 6.71 -11.93
C PHE A 153 10.95 7.76 -11.99
N LEU A 154 10.62 9.05 -11.80
CA LEU A 154 11.60 10.13 -11.76
C LEU A 154 12.60 9.93 -10.61
N MET A 155 12.10 9.58 -9.42
CA MET A 155 12.92 9.29 -8.25
C MET A 155 13.85 8.08 -8.45
N CYS A 156 13.33 6.92 -8.90
CA CYS A 156 14.12 5.70 -9.11
C CYS A 156 15.19 5.96 -10.20
N THR A 157 14.84 6.64 -11.29
CA THR A 157 15.78 6.96 -12.40
C THR A 157 16.92 7.85 -11.95
N ALA A 158 16.62 8.99 -11.31
CA ALA A 158 17.66 9.91 -10.84
C ALA A 158 18.51 9.33 -9.69
N SER A 159 18.01 8.30 -9.00
CA SER A 159 18.75 7.59 -7.94
C SER A 159 19.73 6.53 -8.47
N THR A 160 19.75 6.28 -9.79
CA THR A 160 20.71 5.36 -10.42
C THR A 160 22.15 5.83 -10.25
N TYR A 161 23.10 4.88 -10.25
CA TYR A 161 24.52 5.18 -10.06
C TYR A 161 25.06 6.16 -11.13
N ALA A 162 24.66 5.98 -12.39
CA ALA A 162 25.10 6.82 -13.50
C ALA A 162 24.70 8.29 -13.32
N ILE A 163 23.42 8.55 -13.04
CA ILE A 163 22.93 9.92 -12.87
C ILE A 163 23.51 10.56 -11.61
N ARG A 164 23.53 9.84 -10.49
CA ARG A 164 24.05 10.38 -9.23
C ARG A 164 25.56 10.68 -9.29
N LEU A 165 26.33 9.92 -10.06
CA LEU A 165 27.76 10.19 -10.27
C LEU A 165 27.99 11.37 -11.22
N SER A 166 27.12 11.53 -12.22
CA SER A 166 27.21 12.62 -13.20
C SER A 166 26.77 13.96 -12.60
N ASN A 167 25.64 14.00 -11.89
CA ASN A 167 25.13 15.21 -11.26
C ASN A 167 24.29 14.86 -10.01
N TYR A 168 24.86 15.16 -8.85
CA TYR A 168 24.22 14.88 -7.56
C TYR A 168 23.03 15.81 -7.26
N ASP A 169 23.02 17.05 -7.77
CA ASP A 169 21.91 17.99 -7.54
C ASP A 169 20.61 17.47 -8.16
N ILE A 170 20.68 16.88 -9.36
CA ILE A 170 19.51 16.22 -9.99
C ILE A 170 18.96 15.12 -9.08
N PHE A 171 19.83 14.26 -8.55
CA PHE A 171 19.44 13.24 -7.58
C PHE A 171 18.78 13.89 -6.36
N TRP A 172 19.36 14.94 -5.79
CA TRP A 172 18.83 15.57 -4.59
C TRP A 172 17.44 16.18 -4.81
N TYR A 173 17.24 16.99 -5.86
CA TYR A 173 15.95 17.64 -6.12
C TYR A 173 14.84 16.63 -6.42
N THR A 174 15.13 15.67 -7.31
CA THR A 174 14.15 14.64 -7.67
C THR A 174 13.84 13.72 -6.50
N HIS A 175 14.83 13.35 -5.68
CA HIS A 175 14.59 12.47 -4.55
C HIS A 175 13.73 13.14 -3.47
N ASN A 176 13.77 14.48 -3.33
CA ASN A 176 12.87 15.24 -2.44
C ASN A 176 11.38 15.17 -2.85
N LEU A 177 11.07 14.73 -4.07
CA LEU A 177 9.69 14.43 -4.47
C LEU A 177 9.04 13.33 -3.60
N PHE A 178 9.80 12.65 -2.74
CA PHE A 178 9.23 11.73 -1.75
C PHE A 178 8.13 12.40 -0.91
N PHE A 179 8.24 13.69 -0.56
CA PHE A 179 7.17 14.39 0.16
C PHE A 179 5.85 14.37 -0.63
N VAL A 180 5.91 14.66 -1.92
CA VAL A 180 4.76 14.61 -2.84
C VAL A 180 4.23 13.17 -2.94
N PHE A 181 5.13 12.19 -3.10
CA PHE A 181 4.77 10.77 -3.13
C PHE A 181 3.99 10.33 -1.88
N TYR A 182 4.44 10.71 -0.67
CA TYR A 182 3.74 10.35 0.57
C TYR A 182 2.39 11.05 0.71
N MET A 183 2.26 12.32 0.29
CA MET A 183 0.97 13.00 0.27
C MET A 183 -0.01 12.31 -0.69
N LEU A 184 0.44 11.97 -1.89
CA LEU A 184 -0.37 11.22 -2.85
C LEU A 184 -0.70 9.82 -2.34
N LEU A 185 0.21 9.13 -1.66
CA LEU A 185 -0.04 7.81 -1.07
C LEU A 185 -1.17 7.85 -0.02
N MET A 186 -1.22 8.89 0.80
CA MET A 186 -2.30 9.06 1.79
C MET A 186 -3.66 9.32 1.13
N LEU A 187 -3.69 10.06 0.02
CA LEU A 187 -4.91 10.30 -0.78
C LEU A 187 -5.32 9.08 -1.63
N HIS A 188 -4.34 8.32 -2.13
CA HIS A 188 -4.57 7.17 -3.00
C HIS A 188 -5.46 6.11 -2.35
N VAL A 189 -5.27 5.90 -1.04
CA VAL A 189 -6.01 4.90 -0.27
C VAL A 189 -7.38 5.40 0.23
N SER A 190 -7.70 6.69 0.11
CA SER A 190 -8.96 7.25 0.61
C SER A 190 -10.16 7.01 -0.32
N GLY A 191 -9.92 6.50 -1.54
CA GLY A 191 -10.99 6.35 -2.55
C GLY A 191 -12.02 5.26 -2.25
N GLY A 192 -11.77 4.35 -1.30
CA GLY A 192 -12.79 3.39 -0.83
C GLY A 192 -13.40 2.46 -1.89
N VAL A 193 -12.75 2.31 -3.04
CA VAL A 193 -13.29 1.58 -4.21
C VAL A 193 -13.50 0.10 -3.92
N LEU A 194 -12.60 -0.51 -3.13
CA LEU A 194 -12.70 -1.92 -2.76
C LEU A 194 -13.52 -2.08 -1.47
N LYS A 195 -14.55 -2.92 -1.56
CA LYS A 195 -15.51 -3.16 -0.48
C LYS A 195 -15.52 -4.63 -0.08
N TYR A 196 -15.87 -4.89 1.17
CA TYR A 196 -16.07 -6.25 1.70
C TYR A 196 -17.50 -6.40 2.18
N GLN A 197 -17.95 -7.64 2.26
CA GLN A 197 -19.29 -7.95 2.75
C GLN A 197 -19.30 -7.96 4.28
N THR A 198 -20.29 -7.29 4.89
CA THR A 198 -20.41 -7.18 6.35
C THR A 198 -21.39 -8.20 6.96
N ASN A 199 -22.46 -8.58 6.24
CA ASN A 199 -23.55 -9.42 6.74
C ASN A 199 -23.41 -10.90 6.31
N LEU A 200 -22.27 -11.53 6.66
CA LEU A 200 -21.97 -12.91 6.27
C LEU A 200 -22.90 -13.96 6.91
N LYS A 201 -23.51 -13.66 8.06
CA LYS A 201 -24.40 -14.60 8.75
C LYS A 201 -25.76 -14.66 8.07
N GLU A 202 -26.26 -13.48 7.68
CA GLU A 202 -27.56 -13.27 7.07
C GLU A 202 -27.53 -13.60 5.56
N HIS A 203 -26.38 -13.38 4.91
CA HIS A 203 -26.17 -13.67 3.50
C HIS A 203 -24.84 -14.43 3.27
N PRO A 204 -24.80 -15.75 3.52
CA PRO A 204 -23.61 -16.53 3.25
C PRO A 204 -23.38 -16.67 1.72
N PRO A 205 -22.12 -16.68 1.25
CA PRO A 205 -21.80 -16.90 -0.15
C PRO A 205 -22.49 -18.14 -0.74
N GLY A 206 -23.18 -17.97 -1.87
CA GLY A 206 -23.92 -19.04 -2.55
C GLY A 206 -25.32 -19.33 -2.01
N CYS A 207 -25.87 -18.47 -1.15
CA CYS A 207 -27.28 -18.58 -0.74
C CYS A 207 -28.25 -18.26 -1.89
N ILE A 208 -29.46 -18.82 -1.84
CA ILE A 208 -30.51 -18.60 -2.83
C ILE A 208 -31.48 -17.55 -2.29
N ASN A 209 -31.73 -16.49 -3.08
CA ASN A 209 -32.71 -15.47 -2.75
C ASN A 209 -34.08 -15.82 -3.38
N PRO A 210 -35.08 -16.24 -2.59
CA PRO A 210 -36.37 -16.71 -3.09
C PRO A 210 -37.18 -15.64 -3.81
N ASN A 211 -37.02 -14.35 -3.46
CA ASN A 211 -37.72 -13.25 -4.12
C ASN A 211 -37.21 -13.03 -5.55
N LYS A 212 -35.93 -13.34 -5.81
CA LYS A 212 -35.30 -13.18 -7.12
C LYS A 212 -35.61 -14.35 -8.06
N THR A 213 -35.71 -15.57 -7.52
CA THR A 213 -36.15 -16.75 -8.29
C THR A 213 -37.61 -16.67 -8.69
N LEU A 214 -38.48 -16.04 -7.89
CA LEU A 214 -39.89 -15.84 -8.23
C LEU A 214 -40.07 -14.89 -9.44
N GLN A 215 -39.19 -13.89 -9.59
CA GLN A 215 -39.24 -12.95 -10.71
C GLN A 215 -38.66 -13.50 -12.02
N GLN A 216 -37.74 -14.48 -11.94
CA GLN A 216 -37.21 -15.20 -13.11
C GLN A 216 -38.12 -16.36 -13.57
N ASN A 217 -39.01 -16.86 -12.70
CA ASN A 217 -39.90 -17.98 -13.01
C ASN A 217 -41.27 -17.58 -13.59
N VAL A 218 -41.50 -16.30 -13.91
CA VAL A 218 -42.78 -15.82 -14.49
C VAL A 218 -42.87 -15.99 -16.02
N THR A 219 -41.84 -16.48 -16.69
CA THR A 219 -41.99 -17.08 -18.04
C THR A 219 -42.16 -18.58 -17.91
N LEU A 220 -43.39 -19.01 -17.63
CA LEU A 220 -43.81 -20.40 -17.70
C LEU A 220 -43.53 -20.93 -19.14
N PRO A 221 -42.73 -21.99 -19.31
CA PRO A 221 -42.58 -22.63 -20.61
C PRO A 221 -43.93 -23.20 -21.05
N LYS A 222 -44.33 -22.94 -22.31
CA LYS A 222 -45.50 -23.50 -23.02
C LYS A 222 -45.60 -25.04 -23.03
N ALA A 223 -44.72 -25.74 -22.33
CA ALA A 223 -44.68 -27.20 -22.23
C ALA A 223 -45.63 -27.80 -21.17
N LEU A 224 -46.18 -26.97 -20.27
CA LEU A 224 -47.08 -27.44 -19.20
C LEU A 224 -48.58 -27.31 -19.52
N GLU A 225 -48.94 -26.69 -20.64
CA GLU A 225 -50.33 -26.48 -21.09
C GLU A 225 -50.96 -27.78 -21.65
N GLY A 226 -50.16 -28.83 -21.87
CA GLY A 226 -50.62 -30.10 -22.43
C GLY A 226 -50.90 -31.23 -21.42
N LEU A 227 -50.73 -31.00 -20.12
CA LEU A 227 -50.71 -32.10 -19.13
C LEU A 227 -51.97 -32.26 -18.27
N PHE A 228 -52.95 -31.37 -18.36
CA PHE A 228 -54.15 -31.44 -17.52
C PHE A 228 -55.43 -31.16 -18.35
N PRO A 229 -56.11 -32.21 -18.84
CA PRO A 229 -57.47 -32.05 -19.34
C PRO A 229 -58.43 -31.96 -18.15
N ASP A 230 -59.32 -30.96 -18.23
CA ASP A 230 -60.66 -30.88 -17.62
C ASP A 230 -60.93 -31.67 -16.33
N TYR A 231 -61.16 -30.95 -15.22
CA TYR A 231 -62.27 -31.30 -14.33
C TYR A 231 -62.77 -30.10 -13.54
N THR A 232 -64.09 -30.01 -13.58
CA THR A 232 -65.02 -29.05 -12.99
C THR A 232 -64.96 -28.95 -11.46
N THR A 233 -65.34 -27.77 -11.01
CA THR A 233 -65.88 -27.40 -9.69
C THR A 233 -66.57 -28.56 -8.97
N ASP A 234 -66.10 -28.93 -7.78
CA ASP A 234 -66.97 -29.21 -6.63
C ASP A 234 -66.18 -29.37 -5.32
N LEU A 235 -66.88 -28.99 -4.25
CA LEU A 235 -66.46 -28.80 -2.86
C LEU A 235 -65.81 -30.05 -2.24
N LEU A 236 -64.68 -29.89 -1.53
CA LEU A 236 -64.08 -30.96 -0.72
C LEU A 236 -64.04 -30.59 0.79
N PRO A 237 -64.48 -31.50 1.70
CA PRO A 237 -64.46 -31.32 3.16
C PRO A 237 -63.11 -31.69 3.80
N GLU A 238 -63.01 -31.38 5.10
CA GLU A 238 -61.94 -31.70 6.05
C GLU A 238 -61.49 -33.18 6.03
N ASP A 239 -60.21 -33.35 6.38
CA ASP A 239 -59.49 -34.56 6.78
C ASP A 239 -59.01 -35.55 5.69
N LEU A 240 -57.68 -35.55 5.44
CA LEU A 240 -56.76 -36.72 5.48
C LEU A 240 -55.34 -36.33 4.98
N PRO A 241 -54.29 -37.13 5.29
CA PRO A 241 -53.07 -36.66 5.95
C PRO A 241 -51.96 -36.24 4.98
N VAL A 242 -51.16 -35.28 5.44
CA VAL A 242 -49.94 -34.79 4.78
C VAL A 242 -48.91 -35.93 4.64
N PRO A 243 -48.44 -36.27 3.42
CA PRO A 243 -47.31 -37.18 3.27
C PRO A 243 -46.03 -36.46 3.72
N GLU A 244 -45.25 -37.12 4.56
CA GLU A 244 -43.99 -36.61 5.09
C GLU A 244 -43.06 -36.05 4.00
N PRO A 245 -42.38 -34.91 4.25
CA PRO A 245 -41.44 -34.37 3.30
C PRO A 245 -40.19 -35.25 3.26
N PHE A 246 -39.89 -35.71 2.06
CA PHE A 246 -38.69 -36.41 1.64
C PHE A 246 -37.42 -35.74 2.21
N ALA A 247 -36.93 -36.28 3.33
CA ALA A 247 -35.64 -35.91 3.89
C ALA A 247 -34.52 -36.50 3.02
N ARG A 248 -33.85 -35.66 2.22
CA ARG A 248 -32.49 -35.96 1.73
C ARG A 248 -31.69 -34.67 1.48
N ASN A 249 -30.98 -34.24 2.52
CA ASN A 249 -29.65 -33.61 2.53
C ASN A 249 -29.19 -32.92 1.24
N ASN A 250 -29.59 -31.66 1.08
CA ASN A 250 -28.74 -30.58 0.61
C ASN A 250 -29.22 -29.34 1.36
N PHE A 251 -28.44 -28.83 2.32
CA PHE A 251 -28.75 -27.58 3.02
C PHE A 251 -28.68 -26.42 2.02
N MET A 252 -29.74 -26.24 1.24
CA MET A 252 -29.92 -25.09 0.37
C MET A 252 -30.16 -23.89 1.29
N ARG A 253 -29.09 -23.13 1.57
CA ARG A 253 -29.18 -21.98 2.47
C ARG A 253 -29.92 -20.85 1.76
N ILE A 254 -31.08 -20.50 2.30
CA ILE A 254 -31.88 -19.36 1.86
C ILE A 254 -31.26 -18.08 2.43
N CYS A 255 -31.10 -17.06 1.60
CA CYS A 255 -30.61 -15.75 2.06
C CYS A 255 -31.67 -15.10 2.97
N SER A 256 -31.26 -14.60 4.14
CA SER A 256 -32.18 -13.89 5.06
C SER A 256 -32.28 -12.39 4.74
N GLU A 257 -31.19 -11.78 4.29
CA GLU A 257 -31.13 -10.39 3.85
C GLU A 257 -30.30 -10.24 2.57
N GLU A 258 -30.41 -9.10 1.88
CA GLU A 258 -29.52 -8.75 0.76
C GLU A 258 -28.08 -8.46 1.24
N PRO A 259 -27.05 -8.69 0.39
CA PRO A 259 -25.67 -8.48 0.81
C PRO A 259 -25.35 -7.00 0.99
N LYS A 260 -24.74 -6.67 2.13
CA LYS A 260 -24.30 -5.32 2.49
C LYS A 260 -22.79 -5.21 2.31
N PHE A 261 -22.36 -4.17 1.60
CA PHE A 261 -20.96 -3.93 1.29
C PHE A 261 -20.47 -2.63 1.92
N GLN A 262 -19.29 -2.69 2.55
CA GLN A 262 -18.65 -1.52 3.16
C GLN A 262 -17.21 -1.38 2.66
N SER A 263 -16.74 -0.14 2.51
CA SER A 263 -15.35 0.13 2.19
C SER A 263 -14.44 -0.13 3.40
N HIS A 264 -13.21 -0.57 3.13
CA HIS A 264 -12.21 -0.68 4.19
C HIS A 264 -11.75 0.69 4.69
N PHE A 265 -11.47 0.77 5.99
CA PHE A 265 -10.67 1.86 6.52
C PHE A 265 -9.24 1.80 5.92
N PRO A 266 -8.65 2.93 5.52
CA PRO A 266 -7.32 2.95 4.89
C PRO A 266 -6.21 2.58 5.88
N GLU A 267 -5.91 1.27 6.01
CA GLU A 267 -4.86 0.76 6.90
C GLU A 267 -3.49 1.42 6.67
N THR A 268 -3.19 1.80 5.43
CA THR A 268 -1.96 2.50 5.04
C THR A 268 -1.68 3.73 5.91
N TRP A 269 -2.72 4.44 6.38
CA TRP A 269 -2.52 5.60 7.24
C TRP A 269 -1.78 5.25 8.54
N PHE A 270 -2.06 4.09 9.13
CA PHE A 270 -1.35 3.62 10.33
C PHE A 270 0.09 3.21 10.03
N TRP A 271 0.31 2.55 8.89
CA TRP A 271 1.66 2.16 8.46
C TRP A 271 2.58 3.35 8.23
N ILE A 272 2.04 4.45 7.68
CA ILE A 272 2.81 5.57 7.16
C ILE A 272 2.92 6.73 8.15
N SER A 273 1.86 7.06 8.90
CA SER A 273 1.82 8.23 9.77
C SER A 273 2.91 8.23 10.85
N GLY A 274 3.14 7.10 11.52
CA GLY A 274 4.15 6.96 12.58
C GLY A 274 5.57 7.26 12.08
N PRO A 275 6.11 6.51 11.09
CA PRO A 275 7.44 6.75 10.53
C PRO A 275 7.59 8.14 9.91
N LEU A 276 6.55 8.64 9.24
CA LEU A 276 6.58 9.98 8.63
C LEU A 276 6.68 11.06 9.70
N CYS A 277 5.88 10.98 10.76
CA CYS A 277 5.95 11.90 11.90
C CYS A 277 7.34 11.85 12.55
N LEU A 278 7.86 10.65 12.81
CA LEU A 278 9.21 10.45 13.37
C LEU A 278 10.30 11.08 12.50
N TYR A 279 10.22 10.89 11.18
CA TYR A 279 11.14 11.52 10.22
C TYR A 279 11.05 13.05 10.26
N CYS A 280 9.83 13.60 10.26
CA CYS A 280 9.61 15.05 10.30
C CYS A 280 10.16 15.68 11.59
N VAL A 281 9.89 15.07 12.75
CA VAL A 281 10.42 15.53 14.05
C VAL A 281 11.95 15.50 14.06
N GLU A 282 12.56 14.42 13.58
CA GLU A 282 14.01 14.29 13.54
C GLU A 282 14.65 15.26 12.54
N ARG A 283 14.00 15.54 11.41
CA ARG A 283 14.41 16.55 10.44
C ARG A 283 14.32 17.97 11.04
N LEU A 284 13.22 18.31 11.70
CA LEU A 284 13.01 19.60 12.34
C LEU A 284 14.06 19.82 13.44
N TYR A 285 14.31 18.81 14.28
CA TYR A 285 15.34 18.89 15.31
C TYR A 285 16.74 19.14 14.73
N ARG A 286 17.11 18.45 13.63
CA ARG A 286 18.40 18.68 12.97
C ARG A 286 18.51 20.10 12.41
N TYR A 287 17.43 20.61 11.83
CA TYR A 287 17.37 21.98 11.29
C TYR A 287 17.60 23.02 12.39
N ILE A 288 16.89 22.89 13.52
CA ILE A 288 17.07 23.78 14.69
C ILE A 288 18.51 23.70 15.21
N ARG A 289 19.12 22.50 15.26
CA ARG A 289 20.48 22.30 15.73
C ARG A 289 21.56 22.84 14.77
N SER A 290 21.33 22.81 13.45
CA SER A 290 22.33 23.27 12.47
C SER A 290 22.44 24.78 12.38
N ASN A 291 21.39 25.52 12.76
CA ASN A 291 21.35 26.99 12.67
C ASN A 291 22.23 27.72 13.70
N LYS A 292 23.04 27.00 14.50
CA LYS A 292 24.03 27.64 15.38
C LYS A 292 25.24 28.12 14.55
N PRO A 293 25.61 29.41 14.61
CA PRO A 293 26.73 29.93 13.84
C PRO A 293 28.04 29.27 14.27
N VAL A 294 28.97 29.16 13.30
CA VAL A 294 30.33 28.65 13.50
C VAL A 294 31.28 29.66 12.92
N THR A 295 32.28 30.07 13.71
CA THR A 295 33.27 31.07 13.31
C THR A 295 34.51 30.37 12.80
N ILE A 296 34.95 30.68 11.58
CA ILE A 296 36.22 30.17 11.04
C ILE A 296 37.34 31.04 11.61
N THR A 297 38.28 30.43 12.35
CA THR A 297 39.38 31.16 13.01
C THR A 297 40.62 31.24 12.13
N SER A 298 40.92 30.19 11.37
CA SER A 298 42.06 30.17 10.46
C SER A 298 41.89 29.12 9.38
N VAL A 299 42.47 29.38 8.20
CA VAL A 299 42.58 28.43 7.09
C VAL A 299 44.07 28.32 6.75
N ILE A 300 44.63 27.13 6.89
CA ILE A 300 46.04 26.84 6.67
C ILE A 300 46.15 25.87 5.49
N SER A 301 46.98 26.21 4.51
CA SER A 301 47.28 25.31 3.40
C SER A 301 48.53 24.49 3.72
N HIS A 302 48.42 23.17 3.58
CA HIS A 302 49.51 22.22 3.76
C HIS A 302 50.01 21.70 2.41
N PRO A 303 51.25 21.20 2.33
CA PRO A 303 51.73 20.44 1.18
C PRO A 303 50.78 19.27 0.83
N SER A 304 50.82 18.81 -0.42
CA SER A 304 49.98 17.70 -0.93
C SER A 304 48.48 18.00 -1.04
N ASN A 305 48.10 19.26 -1.33
CA ASN A 305 46.70 19.68 -1.56
C ASN A 305 45.77 19.41 -0.36
N VAL A 306 46.27 19.63 0.86
CA VAL A 306 45.49 19.52 2.10
C VAL A 306 45.20 20.91 2.67
N LEU A 307 43.97 21.13 3.11
CA LEU A 307 43.53 22.35 3.80
C LEU A 307 43.13 22.03 5.23
N GLU A 308 43.73 22.74 6.18
CA GLU A 308 43.32 22.73 7.58
C GLU A 308 42.43 23.94 7.85
N VAL A 309 41.18 23.68 8.23
CA VAL A 309 40.20 24.72 8.57
C VAL A 309 39.91 24.64 10.05
N ARG A 310 40.32 25.66 10.81
CA ARG A 310 40.04 25.77 12.24
C ARG A 310 38.73 26.53 12.44
N MET A 311 37.84 25.96 13.25
CA MET A 311 36.50 26.46 13.49
C MET A 311 36.22 26.49 14.99
N MET A 312 35.52 27.53 15.43
CA MET A 312 35.06 27.70 16.81
C MET A 312 33.54 27.65 16.84
N LYS A 313 32.99 26.85 17.77
CA LYS A 313 31.56 26.71 18.00
C LYS A 313 31.28 26.78 19.49
N GLU A 314 30.32 27.63 19.87
CA GLU A 314 29.86 27.75 21.26
C GLU A 314 29.31 26.42 21.79
N ASP A 315 29.65 26.12 23.05
CA ASP A 315 29.26 24.90 23.78
C ASP A 315 29.63 23.57 23.07
N PHE A 316 30.61 23.58 22.18
CA PHE A 316 31.06 22.38 21.49
C PHE A 316 32.32 21.79 22.14
N LYS A 317 32.21 20.55 22.65
CA LYS A 317 33.34 19.75 23.12
C LYS A 317 33.58 18.57 22.18
N ALA A 318 34.66 18.61 21.42
CA ALA A 318 35.06 17.53 20.52
C ALA A 318 35.54 16.31 21.31
N ARG A 319 35.24 15.11 20.81
CA ARG A 319 35.80 13.84 21.31
C ARG A 319 36.57 13.13 20.19
N PRO A 320 37.63 12.36 20.52
CA PRO A 320 38.39 11.64 19.50
C PRO A 320 37.50 10.69 18.68
N GLY A 321 37.72 10.64 17.37
CA GLY A 321 36.97 9.79 16.45
C GLY A 321 35.58 10.30 16.05
N GLN A 322 35.20 11.51 16.45
CA GLN A 322 34.00 12.18 15.93
C GLN A 322 34.26 12.80 14.56
N TYR A 323 33.19 12.94 13.77
CA TYR A 323 33.20 13.65 12.50
C TYR A 323 32.12 14.73 12.50
N VAL A 324 32.35 15.78 11.72
CA VAL A 324 31.40 16.86 11.44
C VAL A 324 30.92 16.76 10.01
N ILE A 325 29.81 17.43 9.71
CA ILE A 325 29.28 17.55 8.36
C ILE A 325 29.31 19.03 8.02
N LEU A 326 29.99 19.37 6.93
CA LEU A 326 30.14 20.75 6.45
C LEU A 326 29.30 20.96 5.19
N HIS A 327 28.60 22.09 5.14
CA HIS A 327 27.85 22.56 3.98
C HIS A 327 28.53 23.82 3.45
N CYS A 328 28.96 23.79 2.19
CA CYS A 328 29.64 24.90 1.53
C CYS A 328 28.83 25.32 0.30
N PRO A 329 27.96 26.35 0.41
CA PRO A 329 27.05 26.76 -0.66
C PRO A 329 27.75 27.12 -1.98
N ARG A 330 29.03 27.55 -1.92
CA ARG A 330 29.83 27.91 -3.10
C ARG A 330 30.32 26.71 -3.91
N VAL A 331 30.35 25.52 -3.30
CA VAL A 331 30.74 24.26 -3.97
C VAL A 331 29.50 23.47 -4.35
N SER A 332 28.54 23.37 -3.43
CA SER A 332 27.20 22.87 -3.71
C SER A 332 26.23 23.51 -2.73
N ALA A 333 25.12 24.03 -3.26
CA ALA A 333 24.06 24.64 -2.44
C ALA A 333 23.38 23.62 -1.51
N LEU A 334 23.60 22.32 -1.70
CA LEU A 334 22.81 21.26 -1.07
C LEU A 334 23.65 20.13 -0.46
N GLU A 335 24.90 19.96 -0.91
CA GLU A 335 25.75 18.89 -0.42
C GLU A 335 26.41 19.20 0.92
N SER A 336 26.48 18.14 1.71
CA SER A 336 26.96 18.17 3.08
C SER A 336 27.98 17.05 3.22
N HIS A 337 29.26 17.41 3.32
CA HIS A 337 30.36 16.45 3.28
C HIS A 337 30.84 16.13 4.70
N PRO A 338 31.03 14.85 5.04
CA PRO A 338 31.56 14.46 6.33
C PRO A 338 33.09 14.64 6.38
N PHE A 339 33.59 15.24 7.45
CA PHE A 339 35.02 15.39 7.74
C PHE A 339 35.31 14.95 9.18
N THR A 340 36.34 14.14 9.37
CA THR A 340 36.79 13.72 10.71
C THR A 340 37.38 14.91 11.46
N LEU A 341 37.04 15.05 12.75
CA LEU A 341 37.65 16.07 13.59
C LEU A 341 39.09 15.69 13.91
N THR A 342 40.02 16.52 13.47
CA THR A 342 41.42 16.53 13.91
C THR A 342 41.51 17.44 15.14
N MET A 343 41.94 16.88 16.26
CA MET A 343 42.06 17.58 17.55
C MET A 343 43.44 18.21 17.71
#